data_AF-A0AAN8FJY8-F1
#
_entry.id   AF-A0AAN8FJY8-F1
#
_cell.length_a   1.000
_cell.length_b   1.000
_cell.length_c   1.000
_cell.angle_alpha   90.00
_cell.angle_beta   90.00
_cell.angle_gamma   90.00
#
_symmetry.space_group_name_H-M   'P 1'
#
loop_
_entity.id
_entity.type
_entity.pdbx_description
1 polymer ?
#
loop_
_entity_poly.entity_id
_entity_poly.type
_entity_poly.pdbx_seq_one_letter_code
_entity_poly.pdbx_strand_id
1 'polypeptide(L)'
;MVHISKNLSATVPDGSNVSYRNFCGHYCDSNVVVGYFLQALYQKTMNPEALTLQLTYPIADLRGIKLHLERNFYGVLTTTQNNITNIDYVKLISMSFMAEMKTAADTERLGAWELTLFDFCYNYTANSDNKLEIQVIGAEIVDTEMNKDAQRMSPYFATGFSIMFAFVCITVSGSSLYFDRLRWSTMLVAVSCAIVPVLAITTTFGLCSLIGNRTNSLMLIMPFLIMGI
;
A
#
# COMPACT_ATOMS: atom_id res chain seq x y z
N MET A 1 9.08 0.24 18.07
CA MET A 1 7.81 -0.31 18.57
C MET A 1 7.05 0.66 19.46
N VAL A 2 7.52 0.97 20.68
CA VAL A 2 6.80 1.83 21.65
C VAL A 2 6.50 3.23 21.08
N HIS A 3 7.44 3.79 20.31
CA HIS A 3 7.22 5.07 19.64
C HIS A 3 6.07 5.01 18.63
N ILE A 4 6.02 3.97 17.80
CA ILE A 4 4.99 3.80 16.75
C ILE A 4 3.60 3.57 17.38
N SER A 5 3.52 2.78 18.45
CA SER A 5 2.22 2.45 19.06
C SER A 5 1.68 3.51 20.02
N LYS A 6 2.55 4.31 20.66
CA LYS A 6 2.14 5.27 21.70
C LYS A 6 2.36 6.74 21.35
N ASN A 7 3.38 7.06 20.55
CA ASN A 7 3.85 8.43 20.36
C ASN A 7 3.57 8.97 18.96
N LEU A 8 3.38 8.08 17.98
CA LEU A 8 3.02 8.47 16.63
C LEU A 8 1.54 8.89 16.58
N SER A 9 1.32 10.17 16.30
CA SER A 9 0.00 10.75 16.09
C SER A 9 -0.08 11.36 14.69
N ALA A 10 -1.21 11.14 14.03
CA ALA A 10 -1.52 11.71 12.72
C ALA A 10 -2.58 12.79 12.85
N THR A 11 -2.42 13.88 12.10
CA THR A 11 -3.43 14.92 11.95
C THR A 11 -4.42 14.51 10.87
N VAL A 12 -5.68 14.32 11.24
CA VAL A 12 -6.80 14.02 10.31
C VAL A 12 -7.25 15.33 9.62
N PRO A 13 -7.86 15.29 8.42
CA PRO A 13 -8.44 16.47 7.78
C PRO A 13 -9.42 17.26 8.67
N ASP A 14 -10.10 16.59 9.60
CA ASP A 14 -10.97 17.19 10.62
C ASP A 14 -10.21 18.01 11.70
N GLY A 15 -8.88 18.07 11.65
CA GLY A 15 -8.03 18.77 12.63
C GLY A 15 -7.77 18.00 13.94
N SER A 16 -8.33 16.80 14.08
CA SER A 16 -8.09 15.93 15.25
C SER A 16 -6.78 15.14 15.12
N ASN A 17 -6.04 15.00 16.22
CA ASN A 17 -4.91 14.06 16.29
C ASN A 17 -5.39 12.64 16.64
N VAL A 18 -5.09 11.68 15.79
CA VAL A 18 -5.36 10.25 16.01
C VAL A 18 -4.08 9.46 16.21
N SER A 19 -4.10 8.59 17.21
CA SER A 19 -3.02 7.62 17.45
C SER A 19 -3.53 6.21 17.14
N TYR A 20 -2.61 5.26 16.98
CA TYR A 20 -2.95 3.84 16.79
C TYR A 20 -3.96 3.32 17.83
N ARG A 21 -3.85 3.80 19.07
CA ARG A 21 -4.73 3.39 20.17
C ARG A 21 -6.20 3.77 20.01
N ASN A 22 -6.51 4.74 19.15
CA ASN A 22 -7.87 5.20 18.93
C ASN A 22 -8.70 4.21 18.11
N PHE A 23 -8.06 3.36 17.29
CA PHE A 23 -8.74 2.49 16.33
C PHE A 23 -8.25 1.03 16.32
N CYS A 24 -7.22 0.67 17.12
CA CYS A 24 -6.70 -0.70 17.16
C CYS A 24 -7.67 -1.75 17.73
N GLY A 25 -8.67 -1.34 18.51
CA GLY A 25 -9.67 -2.27 19.07
C GLY A 25 -9.03 -3.39 19.91
N HIS A 26 -9.30 -4.64 19.55
CA HIS A 26 -8.69 -5.80 20.21
C HIS A 26 -7.23 -6.08 19.80
N TYR A 27 -6.71 -5.42 18.77
CA TYR A 27 -5.38 -5.66 18.18
C TYR A 27 -4.28 -4.72 18.70
N CYS A 28 -4.58 -3.91 19.73
CA CYS A 28 -3.61 -2.97 20.28
C CYS A 28 -2.34 -3.64 20.80
N ASP A 29 -2.46 -4.89 21.30
CA ASP A 29 -1.38 -5.65 21.91
C ASP A 29 -0.85 -6.79 21.00
N SER A 30 -1.22 -6.83 19.72
CA SER A 30 -0.82 -7.89 18.79
C SER A 30 0.71 -8.06 18.66
N ASN A 31 1.47 -6.97 18.79
CA ASN A 31 2.93 -6.98 18.68
C ASN A 31 3.65 -7.13 20.03
N VAL A 32 2.93 -7.34 21.14
CA VAL A 32 3.52 -7.39 22.50
C VAL A 32 4.58 -8.48 22.66
N VAL A 33 4.48 -9.55 21.86
CA VAL A 33 5.42 -10.68 21.80
C VAL A 33 6.87 -10.21 21.60
N VAL A 34 7.09 -9.27 20.69
CA VAL A 34 8.44 -8.73 20.40
C VAL A 34 8.98 -7.96 21.60
N GLY A 35 8.12 -7.19 22.28
CA GLY A 35 8.47 -6.46 23.49
C GLY A 35 8.82 -7.38 24.67
N TYR A 36 8.02 -8.41 24.90
CA TYR A 36 8.30 -9.41 25.95
C TYR A 36 9.58 -10.19 25.67
N PHE A 37 9.82 -10.59 24.42
CA PHE A 37 11.04 -11.25 24.04
C PHE A 37 12.27 -10.37 24.29
N LEU A 38 12.22 -9.09 23.89
CA LEU A 38 13.31 -8.14 24.13
C LEU A 38 13.58 -7.93 25.63
N GLN A 39 12.53 -7.75 26.43
CA GLN A 39 12.68 -7.58 27.88
C GLN A 39 13.29 -8.83 28.54
N ALA A 40 12.82 -10.01 28.14
CA ALA A 40 13.34 -11.27 28.64
C ALA A 40 14.79 -11.52 28.20
N LEU A 41 15.15 -11.10 26.99
CA LEU A 41 16.53 -11.14 26.49
C LEU A 41 17.43 -10.31 27.38
N TYR A 42 17.09 -9.05 27.66
CA TYR A 42 17.87 -8.21 28.58
C TYR A 42 18.00 -8.83 29.98
N GLN A 43 16.92 -9.38 30.53
CA GLN A 43 16.95 -10.03 31.84
C GLN A 43 17.86 -11.26 31.85
N LYS A 44 17.82 -12.07 30.80
CA LYS A 44 18.67 -13.27 30.68
C LYS A 44 20.13 -12.93 30.40
N THR A 45 20.41 -11.83 29.69
CA THR A 45 21.78 -11.32 29.54
C THR A 45 22.37 -10.85 30.86
N MET A 46 21.56 -10.25 31.75
CA MET A 46 21.99 -9.82 33.08
C MET A 46 22.14 -10.99 34.06
N ASN A 47 21.24 -11.99 33.99
CA ASN A 47 21.24 -13.18 34.84
C ASN A 47 21.14 -14.46 33.98
N PRO A 48 22.27 -14.97 33.47
CA PRO A 48 22.28 -16.09 32.51
C PRO A 48 21.81 -17.42 33.11
N GLU A 49 21.91 -17.61 34.43
CA GLU A 49 21.51 -18.84 35.12
C GLU A 49 20.00 -18.93 35.42
N ALA A 50 19.22 -17.92 35.02
CA ALA A 50 17.78 -17.91 35.27
C ALA A 50 17.07 -19.00 34.45
N LEU A 51 16.88 -20.18 35.04
CA LEU A 51 16.18 -21.33 34.43
C LEU A 51 14.72 -21.04 34.05
N THR A 52 14.13 -19.97 34.62
CA THR A 52 12.75 -19.56 34.38
C THR A 52 12.53 -18.86 33.03
N LEU A 53 13.62 -18.54 32.31
CA LEU A 53 13.58 -17.84 31.02
C LEU A 53 14.27 -18.70 29.95
N GLN A 54 13.50 -19.44 29.16
CA GLN A 54 14.00 -20.23 28.04
C GLN A 54 13.72 -19.51 26.72
N LEU A 55 14.71 -18.75 26.26
CA LEU A 55 14.65 -17.97 25.02
C LEU A 55 15.10 -18.83 23.83
N THR A 56 14.29 -19.82 23.50
CA THR A 56 14.56 -20.79 22.43
C THR A 56 13.63 -20.51 21.26
N TYR A 57 14.14 -20.44 20.03
CA TYR A 57 13.36 -20.43 18.80
C TYR A 57 12.98 -21.88 18.43
N PRO A 58 11.75 -22.17 17.98
CA PRO A 58 10.68 -21.23 17.59
C PRO A 58 9.81 -20.72 18.75
N ILE A 59 9.70 -21.45 19.86
CA ILE A 59 8.82 -21.10 20.97
C ILE A 59 9.65 -20.81 22.22
N ALA A 60 9.61 -19.56 22.68
CA ALA A 60 10.25 -19.17 23.93
C ALA A 60 9.32 -19.44 25.13
N ASP A 61 9.86 -19.89 26.24
CA ASP A 61 9.13 -20.06 27.50
C ASP A 61 9.56 -18.98 28.49
N LEU A 62 8.63 -18.09 28.81
CA LEU A 62 8.78 -17.06 29.84
C LEU A 62 7.94 -17.43 31.04
N ARG A 63 8.54 -18.07 32.06
CA ARG A 63 7.88 -18.41 33.33
C ARG A 63 6.59 -19.24 33.14
N GLY A 64 6.61 -20.20 32.21
CA GLY A 64 5.47 -21.06 31.87
C GLY A 64 4.59 -20.52 30.75
N ILE A 65 4.83 -19.29 30.26
CA ILE A 65 4.11 -18.71 29.13
C ILE A 65 4.89 -19.00 27.85
N LYS A 66 4.28 -19.79 26.96
CA LYS A 66 4.84 -20.11 25.65
C LYS A 66 4.57 -18.96 24.67
N LEU A 67 5.64 -18.37 24.17
CA LEU A 67 5.66 -17.28 23.19
C LEU A 67 6.14 -17.80 21.84
N HIS A 68 5.24 -17.74 20.87
CA HIS A 68 5.48 -18.12 19.49
C HIS A 68 6.27 -17.02 18.77
N LEU A 69 7.58 -17.20 18.61
CA LEU A 69 8.46 -16.25 17.93
C LEU A 69 8.36 -16.36 16.41
N GLU A 70 7.96 -17.53 15.90
CA GLU A 70 7.85 -17.84 14.48
C GLU A 70 6.86 -16.94 13.70
N ARG A 71 5.97 -16.23 14.41
CA ARG A 71 5.01 -15.29 13.81
C ARG A 71 5.57 -13.88 13.58
N ASN A 72 6.69 -13.54 14.20
CA ASN A 72 7.28 -12.20 14.14
C ASN A 72 8.72 -12.23 13.60
N PHE A 73 9.47 -13.30 13.85
CA PHE A 73 10.87 -13.43 13.46
C PHE A 73 11.01 -14.35 12.23
N TYR A 74 11.64 -13.84 11.17
CA TYR A 74 11.79 -14.53 9.89
C TYR A 74 13.25 -14.63 9.47
N GLY A 75 13.59 -15.72 8.76
CA GLY A 75 14.96 -16.02 8.35
C GLY A 75 15.91 -16.22 9.53
N VAL A 76 15.44 -16.93 10.55
CA VAL A 76 16.19 -17.16 11.79
C VAL A 76 17.21 -18.28 11.58
N LEU A 77 18.47 -18.01 11.90
CA LEU A 77 19.52 -19.02 12.02
C LEU A 77 19.70 -19.37 13.49
N THR A 78 19.70 -20.66 13.80
CA THR A 78 19.86 -21.16 15.16
C THR A 78 21.21 -21.83 15.37
N THR A 79 21.82 -21.59 16.52
CA THR A 79 23.06 -22.23 16.98
C THR A 79 22.84 -22.91 18.33
N THR A 80 23.58 -23.98 18.59
CA THR A 80 23.57 -24.71 19.87
C THR A 80 24.62 -24.22 20.85
N GLN A 81 25.48 -23.28 20.44
CA GLN A 81 26.66 -22.87 21.21
C GLN A 81 26.38 -21.76 22.24
N ASN A 82 25.20 -21.13 22.18
CA ASN A 82 24.89 -19.96 22.99
C ASN A 82 24.08 -20.35 24.24
N ASN A 83 24.57 -19.95 25.42
CA ASN A 83 23.92 -20.23 26.72
C ASN A 83 22.69 -19.33 26.97
N ILE A 84 22.58 -18.19 26.27
CA ILE A 84 21.49 -17.22 26.46
C ILE A 84 20.29 -17.59 25.58
N THR A 85 20.49 -17.65 24.27
CA THR A 85 19.46 -17.96 23.26
C THR A 85 20.04 -18.87 22.19
N ASN A 86 19.23 -19.76 21.62
CA ASN A 86 19.64 -20.54 20.45
C ASN A 86 19.60 -19.75 19.13
N ILE A 87 19.22 -18.46 19.16
CA ILE A 87 19.16 -17.59 17.98
C ILE A 87 20.55 -16.98 17.75
N ASP A 88 21.08 -17.16 16.55
CA ASP A 88 22.35 -16.56 16.10
C ASP A 88 22.10 -15.33 15.24
N TYR A 89 21.18 -15.45 14.28
CA TYR A 89 20.85 -14.38 13.34
C TYR A 89 19.36 -14.34 13.02
N VAL A 90 18.82 -13.14 12.81
CA VAL A 90 17.45 -12.91 12.33
C VAL A 90 17.51 -11.99 11.13
N LYS A 91 16.89 -12.40 10.02
CA LYS A 91 16.87 -11.60 8.78
C LYS A 91 15.81 -10.50 8.80
N LEU A 92 14.61 -10.79 9.32
CA LEU A 92 13.48 -9.88 9.27
C LEU A 92 12.63 -10.00 10.55
N ILE A 93 12.19 -8.86 11.09
CA ILE A 93 11.20 -8.79 12.16
C ILE A 93 9.96 -8.13 11.58
N SER A 94 8.85 -8.87 11.52
CA SER A 94 7.55 -8.35 11.10
C SER A 94 6.71 -7.96 12.31
N MET A 95 5.98 -6.86 12.19
CA MET A 95 4.99 -6.40 13.15
C MET A 95 3.72 -6.05 12.40
N SER A 96 2.57 -6.46 12.93
CA SER A 96 1.27 -6.21 12.31
C SER A 96 0.47 -5.22 13.13
N PHE A 97 0.06 -4.13 12.52
CA PHE A 97 -0.80 -3.12 13.14
C PHE A 97 -2.17 -3.25 12.50
N MET A 98 -3.13 -3.81 13.23
CA MET A 98 -4.49 -4.04 12.74
C MET A 98 -5.45 -3.08 13.42
N ALA A 99 -6.50 -2.68 12.71
CA ALA A 99 -7.49 -1.73 13.17
C ALA A 99 -8.90 -2.28 12.98
N GLU A 100 -9.80 -1.90 13.88
CA GLU A 100 -11.23 -2.18 13.74
C GLU A 100 -11.93 -0.99 13.07
N MET A 101 -12.33 -1.17 11.81
CA MET A 101 -13.07 -0.16 11.06
C MET A 101 -14.57 -0.46 11.12
N LYS A 102 -15.35 0.44 11.72
CA LYS A 102 -16.82 0.34 11.80
C LYS A 102 -17.52 1.35 10.89
N THR A 103 -16.88 2.50 10.68
CA THR A 103 -17.44 3.63 9.93
C THR A 103 -16.48 4.07 8.84
N ALA A 104 -16.98 4.70 7.77
CA ALA A 104 -16.15 5.32 6.74
C ALA A 104 -15.16 6.37 7.31
N ALA A 105 -15.57 7.10 8.35
CA ALA A 105 -14.69 8.04 9.05
C ALA A 105 -13.52 7.35 9.77
N ASP A 106 -13.69 6.10 10.23
CA ASP A 106 -12.61 5.34 10.87
C ASP A 106 -11.59 4.88 9.83
N THR A 107 -12.04 4.55 8.61
CA THR A 107 -11.16 4.23 7.47
C THR A 107 -10.32 5.44 7.07
N GLU A 108 -10.89 6.64 7.02
CA GLU A 108 -10.15 7.87 6.71
C GLU A 108 -9.09 8.17 7.78
N ARG A 109 -9.44 8.04 9.06
CA ARG A 109 -8.51 8.21 10.19
C ARG A 109 -7.36 7.19 10.15
N LEU A 110 -7.66 5.95 9.81
CA LEU A 110 -6.66 4.89 9.64
C LEU A 110 -5.74 5.22 8.47
N GLY A 111 -6.28 5.61 7.32
CA GLY A 111 -5.50 5.98 6.14
C GLY A 111 -4.56 7.16 6.42
N ALA A 112 -5.05 8.20 7.11
CA ALA A 112 -4.20 9.32 7.55
C ALA A 112 -3.06 8.86 8.46
N TRP A 113 -3.34 7.94 9.40
CA TRP A 113 -2.30 7.37 10.25
C TRP A 113 -1.29 6.51 9.48
N GLU A 114 -1.74 5.67 8.55
CA GLU A 114 -0.88 4.85 7.69
C GLU A 114 0.09 5.71 6.87
N LEU A 115 -0.38 6.82 6.28
CA LEU A 115 0.47 7.74 5.53
C LEU A 115 1.51 8.41 6.42
N THR A 116 1.12 8.90 7.61
CA THR A 116 2.11 9.47 8.55
C THR A 116 3.12 8.46 9.07
N LEU A 117 2.71 7.19 9.22
CA LEU A 117 3.61 6.10 9.58
C LEU A 117 4.60 5.82 8.46
N PHE A 118 4.14 5.82 7.20
CA PHE A 118 5.01 5.69 6.04
C PHE A 118 6.06 6.80 6.00
N ASP A 119 5.66 8.06 6.15
CA ASP A 119 6.59 9.20 6.14
C ASP A 119 7.63 9.12 7.26
N PHE A 120 7.21 8.73 8.46
CA PHE A 120 8.11 8.51 9.59
C PHE A 120 9.13 7.41 9.29
N CYS A 121 8.67 6.26 8.79
CA CYS A 121 9.53 5.13 8.45
C CYS A 121 10.47 5.46 7.29
N TYR A 122 10.00 6.18 6.29
CA TYR A 122 10.81 6.64 5.16
C TYR A 122 11.93 7.57 5.62
N ASN A 123 11.62 8.58 6.45
CA ASN A 123 12.62 9.50 6.99
C ASN A 123 13.64 8.76 7.89
N TYR A 124 13.18 7.82 8.71
CA TYR A 124 14.08 6.99 9.51
C TYR A 124 15.05 6.19 8.62
N THR A 125 14.55 5.50 7.60
CA THR A 125 15.36 4.67 6.70
C THR A 125 16.28 5.51 5.80
N ALA A 126 15.89 6.74 5.44
CA ALA A 126 16.70 7.65 4.63
C ALA A 126 17.98 8.12 5.32
N ASN A 127 18.04 8.09 6.66
CA ASN A 127 19.23 8.45 7.43
C ASN A 127 20.26 7.31 7.41
N SER A 128 21.43 7.55 6.82
CA SER A 128 22.50 6.55 6.67
C SER A 128 23.12 6.05 7.99
N ASP A 129 22.92 6.77 9.09
CA ASP A 129 23.39 6.37 10.42
C ASP A 129 22.55 5.23 11.01
N ASN A 130 21.33 5.03 10.50
CA ASN A 130 20.43 3.99 10.99
C ASN A 130 20.81 2.64 10.39
N LYS A 131 21.15 1.69 11.26
CA LYS A 131 21.55 0.32 10.88
C LYS A 131 20.39 -0.61 10.50
N LEU A 132 19.16 -0.09 10.53
CA LEU A 132 17.93 -0.86 10.31
C LEU A 132 17.13 -0.20 9.20
N GLU A 133 16.77 -1.00 8.20
CA GLU A 133 15.80 -0.63 7.18
C GLU A 133 14.40 -0.92 7.71
N ILE A 134 13.55 0.10 7.78
CA ILE A 134 12.15 -0.04 8.18
C ILE A 134 11.28 0.11 6.95
N GLN A 135 10.54 -0.95 6.63
CA GLN A 135 9.56 -0.97 5.55
C GLN A 135 8.15 -1.10 6.11
N VAL A 136 7.22 -0.34 5.55
CA VAL A 136 5.79 -0.35 5.90
C VAL A 136 4.99 -0.65 4.65
N ILE A 137 3.95 -1.45 4.81
CA ILE A 137 2.97 -1.78 3.78
C ILE A 137 1.59 -1.60 4.41
N GLY A 138 0.73 -0.84 3.73
CA GLY A 138 -0.62 -0.52 4.17
C GLY A 138 -1.56 -0.41 2.97
N ALA A 139 -2.86 -0.52 3.20
CA ALA A 139 -3.84 -0.47 2.11
C ALA A 139 -3.89 0.93 1.48
N GLU A 140 -3.91 1.98 2.31
CA GLU A 140 -3.97 3.37 1.83
C GLU A 140 -2.68 3.76 1.08
N ILE A 141 -1.53 3.23 1.53
CA ILE A 141 -0.23 3.46 0.88
C ILE A 141 -0.22 2.85 -0.52
N VAL A 142 -0.76 1.64 -0.69
CA VAL A 142 -0.85 0.99 -1.99
C VAL A 142 -1.82 1.74 -2.90
N ASP A 143 -2.98 2.16 -2.38
CA ASP A 143 -3.97 2.90 -3.16
C ASP A 143 -3.43 4.26 -3.62
N THR A 144 -2.69 4.97 -2.77
CA THR A 144 -2.06 6.26 -3.10
C THR A 144 -0.93 6.12 -4.12
N GLU A 145 -0.03 5.14 -3.98
CA GLU A 145 1.01 4.89 -4.99
C GLU A 145 0.40 4.42 -6.32
N MET A 146 -0.65 3.58 -6.28
CA MET A 146 -1.37 3.17 -7.49
C MET A 146 -2.04 4.35 -8.19
N ASN A 147 -2.65 5.28 -7.45
CA ASN A 147 -3.27 6.47 -8.04
C ASN A 147 -2.21 7.41 -8.64
N LYS A 148 -1.07 7.57 -7.98
CA LYS A 148 0.07 8.36 -8.48
C LYS A 148 0.65 7.77 -9.77
N ASP A 149 0.77 6.45 -9.86
CA ASP A 149 1.20 5.79 -11.09
C ASP A 149 0.15 5.90 -12.20
N ALA A 150 -1.14 5.82 -11.87
CA ALA A 150 -2.22 6.06 -12.83
C ALA A 150 -2.17 7.50 -13.38
N GLN A 151 -1.91 8.51 -12.53
CA GLN A 151 -1.72 9.89 -12.96
C GLN A 151 -0.50 10.07 -13.86
N ARG A 152 0.62 9.40 -13.54
CA ARG A 152 1.82 9.40 -14.40
C ARG A 152 1.56 8.73 -15.75
N MET A 153 0.65 7.77 -15.80
CA MET A 153 0.25 7.09 -17.04
C MET A 153 -0.69 7.94 -17.91
N SER A 154 -1.51 8.81 -17.30
CA SER A 154 -2.48 9.69 -17.98
C SER A 154 -1.95 10.46 -19.20
N PRO A 155 -0.78 11.13 -19.18
CA PRO A 155 -0.28 11.85 -20.36
C PRO A 155 0.05 10.93 -21.54
N TYR A 156 0.48 9.70 -21.28
CA TYR A 156 0.72 8.71 -22.34
C TYR A 156 -0.59 8.32 -23.03
N PHE A 157 -1.70 8.25 -22.28
CA PHE A 157 -3.03 8.02 -22.85
C PHE A 157 -3.49 9.16 -23.75
N ALA A 158 -3.33 10.41 -23.30
CA ALA A 158 -3.68 11.57 -24.10
C ALA A 158 -2.88 11.62 -25.41
N THR A 159 -1.60 11.25 -25.36
CA THR A 159 -0.74 11.18 -26.55
C THR A 159 -1.19 10.09 -27.52
N GLY A 160 -1.50 8.88 -27.01
CA GLY A 160 -2.03 7.79 -27.82
C GLY A 160 -3.35 8.13 -28.50
N PHE A 161 -4.28 8.74 -27.75
CA PHE A 161 -5.55 9.25 -28.30
C PHE A 161 -5.32 10.25 -29.43
N SER A 162 -4.41 11.20 -29.23
CA SER A 162 -4.11 12.24 -30.21
C SER A 162 -3.55 11.64 -31.51
N ILE A 163 -2.67 10.64 -31.41
CA ILE A 163 -2.10 9.95 -32.56
C ILE A 163 -3.17 9.14 -33.31
N MET A 164 -4.02 8.39 -32.59
CA MET A 164 -5.12 7.64 -33.22
C MET A 164 -6.11 8.57 -33.92
N PHE A 165 -6.48 9.68 -33.29
CA PHE A 165 -7.36 10.69 -33.87
C PHE A 165 -6.77 11.27 -35.17
N ALA A 166 -5.48 11.63 -35.16
CA ALA A 166 -4.78 12.13 -36.33
C ALA A 166 -4.74 11.08 -37.45
N PHE A 167 -4.44 9.82 -37.12
CA PHE A 167 -4.40 8.72 -38.09
C PHE A 167 -5.76 8.48 -38.76
N VAL A 168 -6.86 8.45 -37.99
CA VAL A 168 -8.22 8.31 -38.54
C VAL A 168 -8.57 9.50 -39.45
N CYS A 169 -8.24 10.73 -39.03
CA CYS A 169 -8.49 11.90 -39.86
C CYS A 169 -7.69 11.85 -41.17
N ILE A 170 -6.40 11.50 -41.13
CA ILE A 170 -5.52 11.43 -42.32
C ILE A 170 -5.99 10.33 -43.27
N THR A 171 -6.29 9.14 -42.76
CA THR A 171 -6.73 8.00 -43.59
C THR A 171 -8.05 8.27 -44.28
N VAL A 172 -9.07 8.77 -43.56
CA VAL A 172 -10.37 9.12 -44.14
C VAL A 172 -10.24 10.26 -45.14
N SER A 173 -9.41 11.27 -44.84
CA SER A 173 -9.16 12.39 -45.77
C SER A 173 -8.44 11.94 -47.03
N GLY A 174 -7.44 11.06 -46.89
CA GLY A 174 -6.69 10.48 -48.01
C GLY A 174 -7.58 9.63 -48.92
N SER A 175 -8.46 8.81 -48.34
CA SER A 175 -9.46 8.06 -49.11
C SER A 175 -10.44 9.01 -49.82
N SER A 176 -10.87 10.09 -49.16
CA SER A 176 -11.78 11.06 -49.76
C SER A 176 -11.16 11.85 -50.92
N LEU A 177 -9.84 12.12 -50.87
CA LEU A 177 -9.07 12.74 -51.95
C LEU A 177 -8.92 11.79 -53.14
N TYR A 178 -8.66 10.50 -52.91
CA TYR A 178 -8.45 9.52 -53.98
C TYR A 178 -9.71 9.31 -54.84
N PHE A 179 -10.90 9.37 -54.24
CA PHE A 179 -12.18 9.23 -54.96
C PHE A 179 -12.78 10.55 -55.45
N ASP A 180 -12.02 11.66 -55.36
CA ASP A 180 -12.40 13.00 -55.86
C ASP A 180 -13.77 13.51 -55.35
N ARG A 181 -14.15 13.08 -54.14
CA ARG A 181 -15.42 13.45 -53.48
C ARG A 181 -15.17 13.98 -52.07
N LEU A 182 -14.45 15.10 -51.99
CA LEU A 182 -14.19 15.78 -50.72
C LEU A 182 -15.42 16.57 -50.28
N ARG A 183 -16.25 15.93 -49.45
CA ARG A 183 -17.43 16.56 -48.84
C ARG A 183 -17.22 16.79 -47.35
N TRP A 184 -17.72 17.92 -46.85
CA TRP A 184 -17.73 18.26 -45.43
C TRP A 184 -18.34 17.17 -44.54
N SER A 185 -19.33 16.43 -45.07
CA SER A 185 -19.95 15.29 -44.39
C SER A 185 -18.97 14.18 -44.04
N THR A 186 -17.94 13.93 -44.87
CA THR A 186 -16.96 12.86 -44.66
C THR A 186 -16.04 13.15 -43.48
N MET A 187 -15.68 14.44 -43.29
CA MET A 187 -14.90 14.90 -42.13
C MET A 187 -15.70 14.78 -40.82
N LEU A 188 -16.99 15.15 -40.83
CA LEU A 188 -17.86 14.97 -39.67
C LEU A 188 -17.97 13.50 -39.23
N VAL A 189 -18.04 12.57 -40.19
CA VAL A 189 -18.08 11.12 -39.89
C VAL A 189 -16.76 10.67 -39.24
N ALA A 190 -15.60 11.10 -39.76
CA ALA A 190 -14.30 10.76 -39.19
C ALA A 190 -14.16 11.22 -37.73
N VAL A 191 -14.53 12.47 -37.44
CA VAL A 191 -14.51 13.04 -36.09
C VAL A 191 -15.49 12.31 -35.16
N SER A 192 -16.70 12.01 -35.65
CA SER A 192 -17.69 11.29 -34.84
C SER A 192 -17.22 9.88 -34.46
N CYS A 193 -16.62 9.13 -35.39
CA CYS A 193 -16.07 7.80 -35.10
C CYS A 193 -14.97 7.85 -34.04
N ALA A 194 -14.10 8.86 -34.07
CA ALA A 194 -13.01 8.96 -33.12
C ALA A 194 -13.48 9.38 -31.70
N ILE A 195 -14.60 10.10 -31.59
CA ILE A 195 -15.14 10.56 -30.29
C ILE A 195 -16.03 9.48 -29.62
N VAL A 196 -16.65 8.59 -30.39
CA VAL A 196 -17.57 7.56 -29.88
C VAL A 196 -16.99 6.70 -28.74
N PRO A 197 -15.76 6.16 -28.83
CA PRO A 197 -15.19 5.36 -27.73
C PRO A 197 -15.02 6.18 -26.44
N VAL A 198 -14.60 7.44 -26.56
CA VAL A 198 -14.44 8.34 -25.40
C VAL A 198 -15.78 8.60 -24.71
N LEU A 199 -16.84 8.82 -25.49
CA LEU A 199 -18.20 8.98 -24.96
C LEU A 199 -18.72 7.70 -24.30
N ALA A 200 -18.45 6.52 -24.88
CA ALA A 200 -18.85 5.25 -24.29
C ALA A 200 -18.17 4.99 -22.93
N ILE A 201 -16.87 5.25 -22.85
CA ILE A 201 -16.07 5.11 -21.63
C ILE A 201 -16.56 6.07 -20.54
N THR A 202 -16.69 7.37 -20.86
CA THR A 202 -17.15 8.39 -19.90
C THR A 202 -18.56 8.12 -19.41
N THR A 203 -19.46 7.68 -20.28
CA THR A 203 -20.83 7.29 -19.90
C THR A 203 -20.84 6.09 -18.95
N THR A 204 -20.01 5.08 -19.23
CA THR A 204 -19.91 3.88 -18.37
C THR A 204 -19.37 4.23 -16.98
N PHE A 205 -18.31 5.04 -16.89
CA PHE A 205 -17.80 5.52 -15.60
C PHE A 205 -18.82 6.36 -14.85
N GLY A 206 -19.56 7.23 -15.56
CA GLY A 206 -20.64 8.03 -14.98
C GLY A 206 -21.75 7.16 -14.38
N LEU A 207 -22.20 6.14 -15.12
CA LEU A 207 -23.22 5.19 -14.64
C LEU A 207 -22.72 4.37 -13.45
N CYS A 208 -21.49 3.85 -13.49
CA CYS A 208 -20.91 3.12 -12.37
C CYS A 208 -20.78 3.98 -11.11
N SER A 209 -20.43 5.26 -11.27
CA SER A 209 -20.36 6.21 -10.16
C SER A 209 -21.75 6.48 -9.55
N LEU A 210 -22.79 6.63 -10.38
CA LEU A 210 -24.18 6.81 -9.91
C LEU A 210 -24.72 5.60 -9.14
N ILE A 211 -24.30 4.38 -9.52
CA ILE A 211 -24.67 3.14 -8.82
C ILE A 211 -23.95 3.02 -7.46
N GLY A 212 -23.00 3.93 -7.16
CA GLY A 212 -22.23 3.91 -5.91
C GLY A 212 -21.10 2.88 -5.92
N ASN A 213 -20.72 2.38 -7.10
CA ASN A 213 -19.58 1.47 -7.20
C ASN A 213 -18.29 2.28 -7.03
N ARG A 214 -17.44 1.90 -6.07
CA ARG A 214 -16.13 2.53 -5.88
C ARG A 214 -15.24 2.22 -7.09
N THR A 215 -14.82 3.27 -7.80
CA THR A 215 -13.87 3.15 -8.91
C THR A 215 -12.50 2.80 -8.34
N ASN A 216 -12.05 1.57 -8.56
CA ASN A 216 -10.69 1.15 -8.23
C ASN A 216 -9.70 1.81 -9.20
N SER A 217 -8.50 2.18 -8.74
CA SER A 217 -7.46 2.76 -9.60
C SER A 217 -7.05 1.81 -10.75
N LEU A 218 -7.23 0.49 -10.62
CA LEU A 218 -7.07 -0.47 -11.74
C LEU A 218 -8.08 -0.25 -12.87
N MET A 219 -9.24 0.34 -12.57
CA MET A 219 -10.28 0.65 -13.57
C MET A 219 -9.82 1.76 -14.53
N LEU A 220 -8.77 2.53 -14.21
CA LEU A 220 -8.15 3.50 -15.13
C LEU A 220 -7.40 2.84 -16.31
N ILE A 221 -7.21 1.52 -16.32
CA ILE A 221 -6.59 0.79 -17.45
C ILE A 221 -7.64 0.45 -18.53
N MET A 222 -8.93 0.40 -18.19
CA MET A 222 -10.02 0.02 -19.12
C MET A 222 -10.12 0.86 -20.41
N PRO A 223 -9.89 2.20 -20.39
CA PRO A 223 -9.90 3.01 -21.61
C PRO A 223 -8.90 2.54 -22.67
N PHE A 224 -7.75 2.01 -22.27
CA PHE A 224 -6.73 1.51 -23.21
C PHE A 224 -7.23 0.30 -23.99
N LEU A 225 -7.83 -0.68 -23.28
CA LEU A 225 -8.36 -1.88 -23.90
C LEU A 225 -9.51 -1.54 -24.86
N ILE A 226 -10.39 -0.61 -24.46
CA ILE A 226 -11.56 -0.23 -25.25
C ILE A 226 -11.18 0.60 -26.49
N MET A 227 -10.13 1.42 -26.43
CA MET A 227 -9.68 2.17 -27.61
C MET A 227 -8.84 1.36 -28.60
N GLY A 228 -8.27 0.23 -28.16
CA GLY A 228 -7.53 -0.68 -29.03
C GLY A 228 -8.42 -1.63 -29.84
N ILE A 229 -9.67 -1.81 -29.43
CA ILE A 229 -10.68 -2.66 -30.09
C ILE A 229 -11.62 -1.83 -30.98
#